data_AF-A0A5C8LNS0-F1
#
_entry.id   AF-A0A5C8LNS0-F1
#
_cell.length_a   1.000
_cell.length_b   1.000
_cell.length_c   1.000
_cell.angle_alpha   90.00
_cell.angle_beta   90.00
_cell.angle_gamma   90.00
#
_symmetry.space_group_name_H-M   'P 1'
#
loop_
_entity.id
_entity.type
_entity.pdbx_description
1 polymer ?
#
loop_
_entity_poly.entity_id
_entity_poly.type
_entity_poly.pdbx_seq_one_letter_code
_entity_poly.pdbx_strand_id
1 'polypeptide(L)'
;MFDKNREYHYIAEMTLSKIESIKNLSQPKDDIVDWFFLKINQYQFSFIYKIINPDKSYYEKPFSAKLSFNVENKFLKEELKKNMFYTILRGNEKIGEIQIIEKI
;
A
#
# COMPACT_ATOMS: atom_id res chain seq x y z
N MET A 1 16.11 -10.09 1.89
CA MET A 1 16.85 -9.21 2.82
C MET A 1 16.22 -7.82 2.70
N PHE A 2 15.36 -7.43 3.65
CA PHE A 2 14.71 -6.12 3.62
C PHE A 2 15.73 -5.07 4.04
N ASP A 3 16.15 -4.26 3.06
CA ASP A 3 17.11 -3.19 3.26
C ASP A 3 16.57 -2.19 4.29
N LYS A 4 17.31 -1.99 5.38
CA LYS A 4 16.93 -1.07 6.47
C LYS A 4 16.97 0.40 6.02
N ASN A 5 17.47 0.66 4.81
CA ASN A 5 17.64 1.99 4.21
C ASN A 5 16.61 2.30 3.11
N ARG A 6 15.46 1.63 3.06
CA ARG A 6 14.42 2.00 2.08
C ARG A 6 13.83 3.37 2.39
N GLU A 7 14.00 4.30 1.46
CA GLU A 7 13.38 5.62 1.49
C GLU A 7 11.88 5.50 1.19
N TYR A 8 11.06 6.10 2.04
CA TYR A 8 9.62 6.18 1.86
C TYR A 8 9.27 7.60 1.42
N HIS A 9 8.51 7.71 0.34
CA HIS A 9 8.26 8.96 -0.36
C HIS A 9 6.85 9.50 -0.12
N TYR A 10 5.95 8.69 0.43
CA TYR A 10 4.54 9.06 0.61
C TYR A 10 4.02 8.58 1.95
N ILE A 11 3.09 9.35 2.52
CA ILE A 11 2.19 8.91 3.59
C ILE A 11 0.82 8.74 2.98
N ALA A 12 0.20 7.62 3.32
CA ALA A 12 -1.09 7.22 2.81
C ALA A 12 -1.97 6.59 3.89
N GLU A 13 -3.26 6.64 3.67
CA GLU A 13 -4.24 5.85 4.40
C GLU A 13 -4.61 4.64 3.55
N MET A 14 -4.45 3.44 4.11
CA MET A 14 -4.71 2.17 3.44
C MET A 14 -5.87 1.46 4.11
N THR A 15 -6.77 0.88 3.31
CA THR A 15 -7.77 -0.08 3.76
C THR A 15 -7.54 -1.38 3.01
N LEU A 16 -7.21 -2.44 3.73
CA LEU A 16 -6.99 -3.77 3.16
C LEU A 16 -8.14 -4.70 3.52
N SER A 17 -8.60 -5.47 2.53
CA SER A 17 -9.62 -6.47 2.71
C SER A 17 -9.04 -7.81 3.11
N LYS A 18 -9.78 -8.55 3.92
CA LYS A 18 -9.37 -9.89 4.37
C LYS A 18 -9.76 -10.94 3.32
N ILE A 19 -8.80 -11.31 2.48
CA ILE A 19 -9.00 -12.35 1.45
C ILE A 19 -8.72 -13.76 1.99
N GLU A 20 -9.18 -14.79 1.28
CA GLU A 20 -9.09 -16.18 1.73
C GLU A 20 -7.64 -16.62 2.01
N SER A 21 -6.68 -16.13 1.21
CA SER A 21 -5.26 -16.45 1.38
C SER A 21 -4.63 -15.94 2.69
N ILE A 22 -5.30 -15.01 3.39
CA ILE A 22 -4.86 -14.44 4.67
C ILE A 22 -5.91 -14.56 5.77
N LYS A 23 -6.88 -15.47 5.61
CA LYS A 23 -8.01 -15.63 6.54
C LYS A 23 -7.58 -15.94 7.97
N ASN A 24 -6.45 -16.59 8.13
CA ASN A 24 -5.88 -16.95 9.43
C ASN A 24 -5.10 -15.80 10.09
N LEU A 25 -4.82 -14.70 9.36
CA LEU A 25 -4.15 -13.55 9.92
C LEU A 25 -5.14 -12.64 10.66
N SER A 26 -4.71 -12.19 11.83
CA SER A 26 -5.48 -11.33 12.71
C SER A 26 -5.45 -9.87 12.23
N GLN A 27 -4.27 -9.36 11.88
CA GLN A 27 -4.06 -7.96 11.51
C GLN A 27 -3.20 -7.82 10.24
N PRO A 28 -3.27 -6.67 9.55
CA PRO A 28 -2.38 -6.36 8.43
C PRO A 28 -0.89 -6.44 8.78
N LYS A 29 -0.51 -6.10 10.03
CA LYS A 29 0.88 -6.20 10.49
C LYS A 29 1.45 -7.63 10.49
N ASP A 30 0.56 -8.63 10.52
CA ASP A 30 0.92 -10.04 10.50
C ASP A 30 1.07 -10.57 9.05
N ASP A 31 0.67 -9.78 8.04
CA ASP A 31 0.75 -10.13 6.61
C ASP A 31 2.11 -9.70 6.05
N ILE A 32 3.06 -10.63 6.10
CA ILE A 32 4.38 -10.47 5.50
C ILE A 32 4.24 -10.64 3.98
N VAL A 33 3.75 -9.60 3.31
CA VAL A 33 3.66 -9.56 1.83
C VAL A 33 4.84 -8.83 1.25
N ASP A 34 5.50 -9.48 0.29
CA ASP A 34 6.67 -8.91 -0.38
C ASP A 34 6.33 -7.95 -1.54
N TRP A 35 5.13 -8.02 -2.13
CA TRP A 35 4.72 -7.17 -3.27
C TRP A 35 3.21 -6.87 -3.33
N PHE A 36 2.85 -5.61 -3.10
CA PHE A 36 1.56 -5.05 -3.52
C PHE A 36 1.71 -4.21 -4.78
N PHE A 37 0.61 -4.08 -5.53
CA PHE A 37 0.55 -3.23 -6.72
C PHE A 37 -0.52 -2.17 -6.55
N LEU A 38 -0.18 -0.94 -6.94
CA LEU A 38 -1.11 0.15 -7.06
C LEU A 38 -1.62 0.20 -8.50
N LYS A 39 -2.93 0.09 -8.70
CA LYS A 39 -3.53 0.25 -10.02
C LYS A 39 -3.89 1.70 -10.27
N ILE A 40 -3.32 2.27 -11.32
CA ILE A 40 -3.61 3.62 -11.82
C ILE A 40 -3.96 3.50 -13.30
N ASN A 41 -5.21 3.79 -13.66
CA ASN A 41 -5.74 3.55 -15.01
C ASN A 41 -5.49 2.08 -15.44
N GLN A 42 -4.72 1.87 -16.50
CA GLN A 42 -4.32 0.57 -17.04
C GLN A 42 -2.96 0.07 -16.52
N TYR A 43 -2.26 0.87 -15.71
CA TYR A 43 -0.91 0.57 -15.23
C TYR A 43 -0.92 0.05 -13.80
N GLN A 44 0.09 -0.75 -13.47
CA GLN A 44 0.34 -1.29 -12.13
C GLN A 44 1.73 -0.89 -11.67
N PHE A 45 1.81 -0.37 -10.45
CA PHE A 45 3.06 0.07 -9.84
C PHE A 45 3.31 -0.75 -8.57
N SER A 46 4.38 -1.53 -8.55
CA SER A 46 4.75 -2.27 -7.35
C SER A 46 5.21 -1.32 -6.26
N PHE A 47 4.71 -1.56 -5.06
CA PHE A 47 5.06 -0.79 -3.89
C PHE A 47 5.17 -1.69 -2.66
N ILE A 48 5.89 -1.16 -1.70
CA ILE A 48 5.97 -1.66 -0.34
C ILE A 48 5.44 -0.59 0.59
N TYR A 49 5.09 -1.00 1.81
CA TYR A 49 4.60 -0.07 2.80
C TYR A 49 5.13 -0.42 4.19
N LYS A 50 5.15 0.59 5.05
CA LYS A 50 5.44 0.46 6.48
C LYS A 50 4.31 1.08 7.27
N ILE A 51 3.61 0.26 8.05
CA ILE A 51 2.52 0.72 8.91
C ILE A 51 3.09 1.68 9.97
N ILE A 52 2.45 2.85 10.13
CA ILE A 52 2.88 3.87 11.09
C ILE A 52 2.53 3.44 12.52
N ASN A 53 1.32 2.91 12.73
CA ASN A 53 0.86 2.38 14.02
C ASN A 53 0.35 0.94 13.86
N PRO A 54 1.24 -0.07 13.95
CA PRO A 54 0.89 -1.47 13.71
C PRO A 54 -0.25 -1.99 14.58
N ASP A 55 -0.29 -1.61 15.86
CA ASP A 55 -1.28 -2.13 16.82
C ASP A 55 -2.70 -1.62 16.56
N LYS A 56 -2.83 -0.51 15.81
CA LYS A 56 -4.11 0.05 15.37
C LYS A 56 -4.46 -0.30 13.92
N SER A 57 -3.71 -1.20 13.28
CA SER A 57 -4.02 -1.67 11.92
C SER A 57 -4.98 -2.86 11.97
N TYR A 58 -6.07 -2.78 11.22
CA TYR A 58 -7.07 -3.83 11.11
C TYR A 58 -7.52 -3.94 9.66
N TYR A 59 -7.86 -5.16 9.24
CA TYR A 59 -8.54 -5.35 7.96
C TYR A 59 -9.90 -4.65 7.96
N GLU A 60 -10.34 -4.26 6.76
CA GLU A 60 -11.58 -3.50 6.51
C GLU A 60 -11.66 -2.14 7.23
N LYS A 61 -10.55 -1.67 7.80
CA LYS A 61 -10.45 -0.35 8.43
C LYS A 61 -9.26 0.43 7.87
N PRO A 62 -9.39 1.76 7.74
CA PRO A 62 -8.29 2.60 7.33
C PRO A 62 -7.17 2.59 8.38
N PHE A 63 -5.92 2.53 7.92
CA PHE A 63 -4.73 2.71 8.74
C PHE A 63 -3.66 3.47 7.98
N SER A 64 -2.83 4.23 8.70
CA SER A 64 -1.77 5.03 8.08
C SER A 64 -0.51 4.20 7.81
N ALA A 65 0.06 4.38 6.62
CA ALA A 65 1.29 3.74 6.20
C ALA A 65 2.18 4.68 5.40
N LYS A 66 3.49 4.45 5.47
CA LYS A 66 4.47 5.05 4.58
C LYS A 66 4.65 4.16 3.36
N LEU A 67 4.73 4.73 2.16
CA LEU A 67 4.87 3.99 0.91
C LEU A 67 6.22 4.23 0.24
N SER A 68 6.72 3.19 -0.41
CA SER A 68 7.83 3.29 -1.35
C SER A 68 7.50 2.48 -2.59
N PHE A 69 7.68 3.07 -3.77
CA PHE A 69 7.46 2.42 -5.05
C PHE A 69 8.78 1.88 -5.59
N ASN A 70 8.77 0.69 -6.16
CA ASN A 70 10.01 0.09 -6.69
C ASN A 70 10.55 0.85 -7.90
N VAL A 71 9.66 1.46 -8.70
CA VAL A 71 10.02 2.31 -9.83
C VAL A 71 9.23 3.60 -9.72
N GLU A 72 9.90 4.67 -9.33
CA GLU A 72 9.31 6.01 -9.31
C GLU A 72 9.58 6.70 -10.65
N ASN A 73 8.63 6.63 -11.58
CA ASN A 73 8.74 7.30 -12.88
C ASN A 73 7.93 8.60 -12.93
N LYS A 74 8.17 9.42 -13.97
CA LYS A 74 7.50 10.71 -14.16
C LYS A 74 5.97 10.57 -14.18
N PHE A 75 5.47 9.54 -14.86
CA PHE A 75 4.04 9.25 -14.94
C PHE A 75 3.41 9.01 -13.56
N LEU A 76 4.05 8.18 -12.71
CA LEU A 76 3.58 7.93 -11.35
C LEU A 76 3.52 9.23 -10.54
N LYS A 77 4.54 10.10 -10.66
CA LYS A 77 4.57 11.40 -9.97
C LYS A 77 3.45 12.35 -10.39
N GLU A 78 3.02 12.29 -11.65
CA GLU A 78 1.97 13.14 -12.22
C GLU A 78 0.56 12.62 -11.90
N GLU A 79 0.39 11.30 -11.91
CA GLU A 79 -0.91 10.67 -11.68
C GLU A 79 -1.24 10.44 -10.20
N LEU A 80 -0.22 10.34 -9.33
CA LEU A 80 -0.40 10.14 -7.90
C LEU A 80 -0.74 11.48 -7.21
N LYS A 81 -2.03 11.73 -7.04
CA LYS A 81 -2.60 12.98 -6.53
C LYS A 81 -3.00 12.84 -5.08
N LYS A 82 -2.79 13.92 -4.33
CA LYS A 82 -3.21 14.03 -2.93
C LYS A 82 -4.74 13.88 -2.80
N ASN A 83 -5.16 13.20 -1.74
CA ASN A 83 -6.54 12.88 -1.37
C ASN A 83 -7.32 12.03 -2.38
N MET A 84 -6.66 11.49 -3.40
CA MET A 84 -7.27 10.55 -4.35
C MET A 84 -7.14 9.11 -3.88
N PHE A 85 -8.17 8.31 -4.16
CA PHE A 85 -8.20 6.89 -3.87
C PHE A 85 -7.72 6.08 -5.08
N TYR A 86 -6.93 5.05 -4.80
CA TYR A 86 -6.38 4.14 -5.78
C TYR A 86 -6.62 2.70 -5.32
N THR A 87 -6.67 1.77 -6.26
CA THR A 87 -6.90 0.36 -5.96
C THR A 87 -5.59 -0.36 -5.64
N ILE A 88 -5.58 -1.13 -4.55
CA ILE A 88 -4.48 -2.03 -4.19
C ILE A 88 -4.79 -3.42 -4.75
N LEU A 89 -3.79 -4.03 -5.37
CA LEU A 89 -3.82 -5.40 -5.88
C LEU A 89 -2.75 -6.28 -5.22
N ARG A 90 -3.07 -7.57 -5.06
CA ARG A 90 -2.11 -8.65 -4.77
C ARG A 90 -2.15 -9.62 -5.95
N GLY A 91 -1.12 -9.57 -6.80
CA GLY A 91 -1.22 -10.16 -8.13
C GLY A 91 -2.33 -9.50 -8.94
N ASN A 92 -3.34 -10.26 -9.36
CA ASN A 92 -4.50 -9.76 -10.11
C ASN A 92 -5.75 -9.52 -9.24
N GLU A 93 -5.70 -9.84 -7.94
CA GLU A 93 -6.84 -9.71 -7.04
C GLU A 93 -6.87 -8.32 -6.42
N LYS A 94 -8.06 -7.66 -6.42
CA LYS A 94 -8.28 -6.43 -5.66
C LYS A 94 -8.37 -6.78 -4.18
N ILE A 95 -7.51 -6.15 -3.38
CA ILE A 95 -7.41 -6.42 -1.94
C ILE A 95 -7.59 -5.17 -1.09
N GLY A 96 -7.93 -4.02 -1.68
CA GLY A 96 -8.08 -2.81 -0.90
C GLY A 96 -7.94 -1.54 -1.70
N GLU A 97 -7.84 -0.45 -0.96
CA GLU A 97 -7.76 0.90 -1.47
C GLU A 97 -6.75 1.72 -0.67
N ILE A 98 -6.19 2.73 -1.32
CA ILE A 98 -5.21 3.62 -0.72
C ILE A 98 -5.49 5.05 -1.09
N GLN A 99 -5.42 5.94 -0.10
CA GLN A 99 -5.52 7.37 -0.27
C GLN A 99 -4.19 8.03 0.04
N ILE A 100 -3.67 8.83 -0.90
CA ILE A 100 -2.40 9.53 -0.71
C ILE A 100 -2.65 10.80 0.10
N ILE A 101 -2.02 10.91 1.27
CA ILE A 101 -2.20 12.04 2.18
C ILE A 101 -1.16 13.13 1.92
N GLU A 102 0.10 12.72 1.80
CA GLU A 102 1.20 13.64 1.54
C GLU A 102 2.41 12.94 0.93
N LYS A 103 3.25 13.74 0.28
CA LYS A 103 4.57 13.35 -0.20
C LYS A 103 5.61 13.82 0.81
N ILE A 104 6.59 12.97 1.12
CA ILE A 104 7.71 13.25 2.03
C ILE A 104 8.92 13.68 1.21
#